data_AF-A0A2V6G5I1-F1
#
_entry.id   AF-A0A2V6G5I1-F1
#
_cell.length_a   1.000
_cell.length_b   1.000
_cell.length_c   1.000
_cell.angle_alpha   90.00
_cell.angle_beta   90.00
_cell.angle_gamma   90.00
#
_symmetry.space_group_name_H-M   'P 1'
#
loop_
_entity.id
_entity.type
_entity.pdbx_description
1 polymer ?
#
loop_
_entity_poly.entity_id
_entity_poly.type
_entity_poly.pdbx_seq_one_letter_code
_entity_poly.pdbx_strand_id
1 'polypeptide(L)'
;MCAFQNLRLTQPPLQFGALKRRWFFISSLLVLLVAVLAVHIDWTWKRKLSPRGGRYFFHRVELAVPSFRQSDEKWRDDPLGGIEANGTLGGEGCAVAAAAMVFKFYGVETDPQQLNWFLTAVNGYTEQGWIYWDRAAWFAPDR
;
A
#
# COMPACT_ATOMS: atom_id res chain seq x y z
N MET A 1 -88.98 -15.41 13.29
CA MET A 1 -87.90 -16.19 13.93
C MET A 1 -86.66 -16.12 13.05
N CYS A 2 -85.53 -15.79 13.68
CA CYS A 2 -84.12 -15.91 13.28
C CYS A 2 -83.61 -15.24 11.99
N ALA A 3 -82.84 -14.18 12.23
CA ALA A 3 -81.86 -13.60 11.35
C ALA A 3 -80.67 -14.54 11.13
N PHE A 4 -80.22 -14.69 9.88
CA PHE A 4 -78.86 -15.10 9.56
C PHE A 4 -78.17 -13.91 8.90
N GLN A 5 -77.43 -13.15 9.71
CA GLN A 5 -76.53 -12.11 9.24
C GLN A 5 -75.35 -12.75 8.51
N ASN A 6 -75.19 -12.41 7.24
CA ASN A 6 -73.99 -12.73 6.46
C ASN A 6 -72.78 -12.02 7.06
N LEU A 7 -71.93 -12.76 7.78
CA LEU A 7 -70.59 -12.31 8.16
C LEU A 7 -69.73 -12.25 6.90
N ARG A 8 -69.68 -11.06 6.27
CA ARG A 8 -68.61 -10.75 5.32
C ARG A 8 -67.31 -10.57 6.09
N LEU A 9 -66.42 -11.55 6.01
CA LEU A 9 -65.01 -11.38 6.35
C LEU A 9 -64.37 -10.47 5.30
N THR A 10 -64.29 -9.17 5.56
CA THR A 10 -63.44 -8.25 4.78
C THR A 10 -61.99 -8.49 5.18
N GLN A 11 -61.30 -9.40 4.48
CA GLN A 11 -59.84 -9.43 4.51
C GLN A 11 -59.31 -8.28 3.65
N PRO A 12 -58.42 -7.42 4.18
CA PRO A 12 -57.79 -6.38 3.36
C PRO A 12 -56.94 -7.07 2.28
N PRO A 13 -56.99 -6.62 1.01
CA PRO A 13 -56.15 -7.20 -0.02
C PRO A 13 -54.69 -6.95 0.38
N LEU A 14 -53.94 -8.02 0.61
CA LEU A 14 -52.48 -7.94 0.75
C LEU A 14 -51.93 -7.20 -0.47
N GLN A 15 -51.48 -5.95 -0.27
CA GLN A 15 -50.91 -5.12 -1.34
C GLN A 15 -49.49 -5.60 -1.69
N PHE A 16 -49.40 -6.75 -2.36
CA PHE A 16 -48.15 -7.32 -2.86
C PHE A 16 -47.34 -6.35 -3.73
N GLY A 17 -48.00 -5.42 -4.43
CA GLY A 17 -47.35 -4.41 -5.28
C GLY A 17 -46.54 -3.35 -4.51
N ALA A 18 -47.01 -2.92 -3.34
CA ALA A 18 -46.31 -1.93 -2.51
C ALA A 18 -45.08 -2.53 -1.83
N LEU A 19 -45.18 -3.78 -1.37
CA LEU A 19 -44.07 -4.54 -0.79
C LEU A 19 -42.99 -4.83 -1.84
N LYS A 20 -43.38 -5.25 -3.05
CA LYS A 20 -42.46 -5.51 -4.16
C LYS A 20 -41.73 -4.23 -4.61
N ARG A 21 -42.44 -3.11 -4.69
CA ARG A 21 -41.85 -1.80 -5.02
C ARG A 21 -40.86 -1.32 -3.95
N ARG A 22 -41.19 -1.45 -2.66
CA ARG A 22 -40.27 -1.16 -1.55
C ARG A 22 -39.04 -2.06 -1.57
N TRP A 23 -39.21 -3.35 -1.85
CA TRP A 23 -38.10 -4.30 -1.97
C TRP A 23 -37.12 -3.89 -3.07
N PHE A 24 -37.63 -3.49 -4.24
CA PHE A 24 -36.77 -2.97 -5.31
C PHE A 24 -35.98 -1.73 -4.88
N PHE A 25 -36.61 -0.76 -4.23
CA PHE A 25 -35.89 0.43 -3.74
C PHE A 25 -34.83 0.10 -2.69
N ILE A 26 -35.14 -0.79 -1.74
CA ILE A 26 -34.19 -1.23 -0.70
C ILE A 26 -33.00 -1.96 -1.34
N SER A 27 -33.27 -2.87 -2.29
CA SER A 27 -32.21 -3.59 -3.01
C SER A 27 -31.32 -2.64 -3.81
N SER A 28 -31.90 -1.64 -4.48
CA SER A 28 -31.16 -0.63 -5.23
C SER A 28 -30.31 0.23 -4.32
N LEU A 29 -30.83 0.65 -3.15
CA LEU A 29 -30.07 1.43 -2.18
C LEU A 29 -28.88 0.64 -1.64
N LEU A 30 -29.09 -0.65 -1.32
CA LEU A 30 -28.04 -1.55 -0.83
C LEU A 30 -26.92 -1.72 -1.87
N VAL A 31 -27.27 -1.96 -3.13
CA VAL A 31 -26.28 -2.08 -4.22
C VAL A 31 -25.47 -0.79 -4.37
N LEU A 32 -26.14 0.36 -4.29
CA LEU A 32 -25.47 1.66 -4.38
C LEU A 32 -24.54 1.91 -3.20
N LEU A 33 -24.95 1.52 -1.99
CA LEU A 33 -24.12 1.59 -0.78
C LEU A 33 -22.87 0.70 -0.89
N VAL A 34 -23.02 -0.54 -1.37
CA VAL A 34 -21.90 -1.46 -1.59
C VAL A 34 -20.94 -0.91 -2.66
N ALA A 35 -21.46 -0.36 -3.76
CA ALA A 35 -20.65 0.24 -4.80
C ALA A 35 -19.84 1.44 -4.28
N VAL A 36 -20.47 2.34 -3.52
CA VAL A 36 -19.79 3.49 -2.90
C VAL A 36 -18.71 3.02 -1.92
N LEU A 37 -18.99 2.01 -1.09
CA LEU A 37 -18.03 1.46 -0.14
C LEU A 37 -16.83 0.84 -0.88
N ALA A 38 -17.07 0.08 -1.95
CA ALA A 38 -16.01 -0.53 -2.76
C ALA A 38 -15.11 0.53 -3.42
N VAL A 39 -15.69 1.59 -3.99
CA VAL A 39 -14.93 2.71 -4.55
C VAL A 39 -14.13 3.44 -3.47
N HIS A 40 -14.72 3.64 -2.29
CA HIS A 40 -14.02 4.27 -1.17
C HIS A 40 -12.83 3.44 -0.70
N ILE A 41 -12.99 2.12 -0.59
CA ILE A 41 -11.91 1.19 -0.22
C ILE A 41 -10.83 1.21 -1.31
N ASP A 42 -11.17 1.07 -2.59
CA ASP A 42 -10.17 1.08 -3.67
C ASP A 42 -9.40 2.41 -3.73
N TRP A 43 -10.08 3.55 -3.56
CA TRP A 43 -9.46 4.87 -3.55
C TRP A 43 -8.52 5.08 -2.35
N THR A 44 -8.90 4.56 -1.18
CA THR A 44 -8.10 4.69 0.05
C THR A 44 -6.99 3.65 0.12
N TRP A 45 -7.10 2.53 -0.60
CA TRP A 45 -6.09 1.49 -0.61
C TRP A 45 -4.88 1.87 -1.48
N LYS A 46 -3.80 2.28 -0.81
CA LYS A 46 -2.50 2.56 -1.44
C LYS A 46 -1.83 1.25 -1.89
N ARG A 47 -2.03 0.86 -3.14
CA ARG A 47 -1.31 -0.27 -3.77
C ARG A 47 0.13 0.14 -4.10
N LYS A 48 1.08 -0.82 -4.06
CA LYS A 48 2.45 -0.63 -4.56
C LYS A 48 2.37 -0.24 -6.06
N LEU A 49 3.11 0.79 -6.45
CA LEU A 49 3.12 1.28 -7.84
C LEU A 49 3.60 0.18 -8.79
N SER A 50 2.97 0.09 -9.97
CA SER A 50 3.44 -0.82 -11.03
C SER A 50 4.87 -0.45 -11.43
N PRO A 51 5.80 -1.42 -11.54
CA PRO A 51 7.15 -1.16 -12.05
C PRO A 51 7.17 -0.92 -13.58
N ARG A 52 6.02 -1.08 -14.25
CA ARG A 52 5.85 -0.84 -15.68
C ARG A 52 5.12 0.49 -15.90
N GLY A 53 5.63 1.32 -16.79
CA GLY A 53 5.06 2.62 -17.16
C GLY A 53 6.14 3.65 -17.52
N GLY A 54 5.79 4.93 -17.49
CA GLY A 54 6.69 6.05 -17.77
C GLY A 54 6.64 6.55 -19.23
N ARG A 55 6.96 7.82 -19.43
CA ARG A 55 7.16 8.40 -20.76
C ARG A 55 8.55 8.05 -21.27
N TYR A 56 8.69 7.94 -22.58
CA TYR A 56 10.01 7.76 -23.20
C TYR A 56 10.89 8.99 -22.94
N PHE A 57 12.15 8.77 -22.59
CA PHE A 57 13.15 9.83 -22.52
C PHE A 57 13.76 10.02 -23.91
N PHE A 58 13.56 11.18 -24.53
CA PHE A 58 14.10 11.49 -25.87
C PHE A 58 15.64 11.49 -25.92
N HIS A 59 16.29 11.65 -24.75
CA HIS A 59 17.74 11.64 -24.61
C HIS A 59 18.12 10.62 -23.53
N ARG A 60 19.06 9.73 -23.84
CA ARG A 60 19.62 8.80 -22.85
C ARG A 60 20.64 9.54 -22.00
N VAL A 61 20.38 9.64 -20.71
CA VAL A 61 21.38 10.01 -19.70
C VAL A 61 21.68 8.74 -18.91
N GLU A 62 22.90 8.23 -19.06
CA GLU A 62 23.35 7.03 -18.39
C GLU A 62 24.61 7.37 -17.61
N LEU A 63 24.48 7.40 -16.28
CA LEU A 63 25.61 7.55 -15.37
C LEU A 63 26.17 6.16 -15.07
N ALA A 64 27.48 6.04 -14.95
CA ALA A 64 28.16 4.80 -14.58
C ALA A 64 28.03 4.50 -13.07
N VAL A 65 26.80 4.50 -12.57
CA VAL A 65 26.47 4.20 -11.17
C VAL A 65 26.48 2.67 -10.99
N PRO A 66 27.19 2.14 -9.98
CA PRO A 66 27.13 0.72 -9.69
C PRO A 66 25.71 0.31 -9.32
N SER A 67 25.23 -0.81 -9.88
CA SER A 67 23.88 -1.30 -9.64
C SER A 67 23.85 -2.27 -8.45
N PHE A 68 23.29 -1.84 -7.32
CA PHE A 68 22.97 -2.73 -6.20
C PHE A 68 21.51 -3.17 -6.24
N ARG A 69 21.28 -4.47 -6.08
CA ARG A 69 19.93 -5.04 -5.97
C ARG A 69 19.59 -5.20 -4.49
N GLN A 70 18.48 -4.64 -4.02
CA GLN A 70 18.05 -4.85 -2.63
C GLN A 70 17.86 -6.34 -2.30
N SER A 71 17.50 -7.15 -3.30
CA SER A 71 17.27 -8.58 -3.21
C SER A 71 18.50 -9.45 -3.51
N ASP A 72 19.71 -8.89 -3.46
CA ASP A 72 20.95 -9.66 -3.60
C ASP A 72 21.10 -10.66 -2.45
N GLU A 73 21.57 -11.88 -2.76
CA GLU A 73 21.69 -12.98 -1.79
C GLU A 73 22.55 -12.62 -0.57
N LYS A 74 23.50 -11.68 -0.72
CA LYS A 74 24.38 -11.26 0.38
C LYS A 74 23.67 -10.60 1.56
N TRP A 75 22.54 -9.95 1.31
CA TRP A 75 21.87 -9.09 2.32
C TRP A 75 20.35 -9.13 2.26
N ARG A 76 19.74 -9.81 1.29
CA ARG A 76 18.28 -9.84 1.10
C ARG A 76 17.49 -10.29 2.34
N ASP A 77 18.12 -11.08 3.21
CA ASP A 77 17.49 -11.65 4.39
C ASP A 77 17.81 -10.86 5.67
N ASP A 78 18.63 -9.81 5.57
CA ASP A 78 18.95 -8.94 6.71
C ASP A 78 17.70 -8.13 7.12
N PRO A 79 17.39 -8.03 8.43
CA PRO A 79 16.31 -7.19 8.91
C PRO A 79 16.56 -5.71 8.61
N LEU A 80 15.54 -5.02 8.09
CA LEU A 80 15.61 -3.60 7.78
C LEU A 80 15.66 -2.79 9.08
N GLY A 81 16.78 -2.09 9.29
CA GLY A 81 17.01 -1.36 10.55
C GLY A 81 17.18 -2.26 11.78
N GLY A 82 17.52 -3.54 11.58
CA GLY A 82 17.67 -4.50 12.69
C GLY A 82 16.36 -4.89 13.38
N ILE A 83 15.20 -4.55 12.79
CA ILE A 83 13.88 -4.81 13.35
C ILE A 83 13.08 -5.70 12.38
N GLU A 84 12.78 -6.93 12.81
CA GLU A 84 12.02 -7.91 12.01
C GLU A 84 10.67 -7.39 11.51
N ALA A 85 9.98 -6.58 12.32
CA ALA A 85 8.67 -6.02 11.98
C ALA A 85 8.71 -5.08 10.75
N ASN A 86 9.88 -4.53 10.42
CA ASN A 86 10.07 -3.68 9.24
C ASN A 86 10.30 -4.50 7.96
N GLY A 87 10.37 -5.83 8.07
CA GLY A 87 10.73 -6.72 6.97
C GLY A 87 12.24 -6.77 6.73
N THR A 88 12.64 -7.29 5.58
CA THR A 88 14.05 -7.47 5.21
C THR A 88 14.50 -6.44 4.18
N LEU A 89 15.82 -6.27 4.01
CA LEU A 89 16.39 -5.50 2.91
C LEU A 89 15.90 -5.98 1.54
N GLY A 90 15.74 -7.28 1.36
CA GLY A 90 15.23 -7.86 0.12
C GLY A 90 13.79 -7.43 -0.19
N GLY A 91 12.93 -7.34 0.82
CA GLY A 91 11.52 -6.97 0.67
C GLY A 91 11.30 -5.47 0.56
N GLU A 92 11.96 -4.69 1.41
CA GLU A 92 11.61 -3.27 1.64
C GLU A 92 12.83 -2.32 1.61
N GLY A 93 14.03 -2.81 1.32
CA GLY A 93 15.29 -2.06 1.36
C GLY A 93 15.60 -1.17 0.14
N CYS A 94 14.60 -0.77 -0.65
CA CYS A 94 14.81 -0.03 -1.90
C CYS A 94 15.55 1.30 -1.67
N ALA A 95 15.21 2.02 -0.61
CA ALA A 95 15.83 3.30 -0.27
C ALA A 95 17.29 3.13 0.17
N VAL A 96 17.59 2.09 0.96
CA VAL A 96 18.95 1.77 1.42
C VAL A 96 19.83 1.38 0.24
N ALA A 97 19.34 0.50 -0.65
CA ALA A 97 20.09 0.11 -1.84
C ALA A 97 20.36 1.31 -2.76
N ALA A 98 19.36 2.17 -2.97
CA ALA A 98 19.52 3.39 -3.77
C ALA A 98 20.54 4.37 -3.16
N ALA A 99 20.48 4.61 -1.85
CA ALA A 99 21.43 5.48 -1.16
C ALA A 99 22.86 4.91 -1.23
N ALA A 100 23.03 3.60 -1.03
CA ALA A 100 24.33 2.94 -1.16
C ALA A 100 24.92 3.09 -2.58
N MET A 101 24.09 3.00 -3.63
CA MET A 101 24.54 3.25 -5.01
C MET A 101 25.04 4.69 -5.21
N VAL A 102 24.35 5.68 -4.61
CA VAL A 102 24.77 7.09 -4.66
C VAL A 102 26.10 7.29 -3.95
N PHE A 103 26.25 6.76 -2.72
CA PHE A 103 27.51 6.83 -1.99
C PHE A 103 28.66 6.22 -2.79
N LYS A 104 28.45 5.03 -3.34
CA LYS A 104 29.45 4.33 -4.15
C LYS A 104 29.83 5.10 -5.41
N PHE A 105 28.86 5.73 -6.08
CA PHE A 105 29.11 6.59 -7.24
C PHE A 105 30.01 7.79 -6.90
N TYR A 106 29.87 8.37 -5.72
CA TYR A 106 30.74 9.46 -5.24
C TYR A 106 32.06 8.98 -4.59
N GLY A 107 32.38 7.69 -4.70
CA GLY A 107 33.64 7.11 -4.22
C GLY A 107 33.68 6.82 -2.72
N VAL A 108 32.51 6.68 -2.09
CA VAL A 108 32.39 6.15 -0.72
C VAL A 108 32.26 4.63 -0.81
N GLU A 109 33.20 3.91 -0.20
CA GLU A 109 33.20 2.44 -0.22
C GLU A 109 32.12 1.89 0.71
N THR A 110 30.98 1.51 0.14
CA THR A 110 29.85 0.91 0.87
C THR A 110 29.00 0.01 -0.02
N ASP A 111 28.10 -0.72 0.62
CA ASP A 111 27.06 -1.55 0.02
C ASP A 111 25.76 -1.45 0.84
N PRO A 112 24.64 -2.03 0.38
CA PRO A 112 23.36 -1.91 1.09
C PRO A 112 23.39 -2.49 2.52
N GLN A 113 24.18 -3.53 2.78
CA GLN A 113 24.29 -4.15 4.10
C GLN A 113 25.03 -3.24 5.07
N GLN A 114 26.20 -2.73 4.67
CA GLN A 114 26.99 -1.81 5.47
C GLN A 114 26.21 -0.54 5.80
N LEU A 115 25.49 0.02 4.83
CA LEU A 115 24.65 1.19 5.07
C LEU A 115 23.48 0.87 6.01
N ASN A 116 22.84 -0.30 5.88
CA ASN A 116 21.78 -0.73 6.79
C ASN A 116 22.28 -0.83 8.24
N TRP A 117 23.45 -1.42 8.47
CA TRP A 117 24.06 -1.53 9.79
C TRP A 117 24.40 -0.17 10.38
N PHE A 118 24.97 0.73 9.58
CA PHE A 118 25.26 2.08 10.01
C PHE A 118 23.99 2.82 10.44
N LEU A 119 22.97 2.84 9.57
CA LEU A 119 21.70 3.50 9.86
C LEU A 119 21.05 2.92 11.12
N THR A 120 21.15 1.61 11.33
CA THR A 120 20.68 0.98 12.57
C THR A 120 21.43 1.53 13.80
N ALA A 121 22.76 1.62 13.72
CA ALA A 121 23.60 2.10 14.83
C ALA A 121 23.36 3.57 15.20
N VAL A 122 22.93 4.41 14.25
CA VAL A 122 22.70 5.84 14.48
C VAL A 122 21.23 6.22 14.67
N ASN A 123 20.34 5.23 14.87
CA ASN A 123 18.88 5.42 14.90
C ASN A 123 18.36 6.16 13.65
N GLY A 124 18.92 5.80 12.49
CA GLY A 124 18.64 6.36 11.17
C GLY A 124 17.36 5.86 10.52
N TYR A 125 16.48 5.19 11.28
CA TYR A 125 15.18 4.71 10.82
C TYR A 125 14.04 5.25 11.66
N THR A 126 12.89 5.49 11.03
CA THR A 126 11.61 5.67 11.72
C THR A 126 11.12 4.34 12.29
N GLU A 127 10.07 4.38 13.12
CA GLU A 127 9.39 3.16 13.63
C GLU A 127 8.81 2.29 12.51
N GLN A 128 8.57 2.85 11.32
CA GLN A 128 8.05 2.16 10.14
C GLN A 128 9.17 1.65 9.21
N GLY A 129 10.44 1.77 9.60
CA GLY A 129 11.58 1.35 8.81
C GLY A 129 11.96 2.29 7.67
N TRP A 130 11.50 3.55 7.68
CA TRP A 130 11.91 4.53 6.68
C TRP A 130 13.21 5.20 7.08
N ILE A 131 14.12 5.42 6.13
CA ILE A 131 15.38 6.08 6.42
C ILE A 131 15.18 7.57 6.71
N TYR A 132 15.87 8.06 7.74
CA TYR A 132 16.12 9.48 7.94
C TYR A 132 17.25 9.91 7.00
N TRP A 133 16.92 10.68 5.96
CA TRP A 133 17.87 11.07 4.92
C TRP A 133 19.02 11.93 5.44
N ASP A 134 18.78 12.76 6.45
CA ASP A 134 19.80 13.52 7.16
C ASP A 134 20.79 12.59 7.87
N ARG A 135 20.31 11.49 8.46
CA ARG A 135 21.16 10.48 9.11
C ARG A 135 21.95 9.65 8.10
N ALA A 136 21.38 9.37 6.92
CA ALA A 136 22.12 8.72 5.85
C ALA A 136 23.35 9.56 5.45
N ALA A 137 23.22 10.89 5.35
CA ALA A 137 24.34 11.78 5.01
C ALA A 137 25.49 11.72 6.03
N TRP A 138 25.24 11.33 7.28
CA TRP A 138 26.28 11.17 8.29
C TRP A 138 27.24 10.00 8.00
N PHE A 139 26.89 9.11 7.07
CA PHE A 139 27.76 8.03 6.63
C PHE A 139 28.99 8.55 5.87
N ALA A 140 28.87 9.71 5.21
CA ALA A 140 29.95 10.37 4.50
C ALA A 140 29.85 11.89 4.67
N PRO A 141 30.15 12.42 5.86
CA PRO A 141 29.87 13.82 6.20
C PRO A 141 30.72 14.84 5.43
N ASP A 142 31.85 14.40 4.87
CA ASP A 142 32.80 15.24 4.14
C ASP A 142 32.65 15.16 2.60
N ARG A 143 31.54 14.59 2.10
CA ARG A 143 31.30 14.33 0.67
C ARG A 143 30.06 15.02 0.14
#